data_AF-A0A077W2J6-F1
#
_entry.id   AF-A0A077W2J6-F1
#
_cell.length_a   1.000
_cell.length_b   1.000
_cell.length_c   1.000
_cell.angle_alpha   90.00
_cell.angle_beta   90.00
_cell.angle_gamma   90.00
#
_symmetry.space_group_name_H-M   'P 1'
#
loop_
_entity.id
_entity.type
_entity.pdbx_description
1 polymer ?
#
loop_
_entity_poly.entity_id
_entity_poly.type
_entity_poly.pdbx_seq_one_letter_code
_entity_poly.pdbx_strand_id
1 'polypeptide(L)'
;MIKFPTTKRVDLYKTAVSSEQLHLDLVAAQEFMFDAWENDDLEVVLKLIRKAIKKSPLCADAYSFYCEISQEPPESKIGKLETALYAASIALGEDFQEFAGRFWGFVETRPYMRAKAALAEALWESGNFYPAMAHSREMLKLNPNDNQGIRHLLANYYLELEMVDDLALLLDDYPGDMRSFFQYTRALLAYRQSSPDADDIAKAAIDSNRHIPGLLSKCRLQIKSNSGYITLGGMDEAIYYVNHNIKPWIRTSGAIDWIVNNSLSKI
;
A
#
# COMPACT_ATOMS: atom_id res chain seq x y z
N MET A 1 20.82 -9.84 -12.56
CA MET A 1 20.63 -8.87 -11.47
C MET A 1 20.74 -7.44 -12.01
N ILE A 2 19.76 -6.58 -11.73
CA ILE A 2 19.81 -5.15 -12.10
C ILE A 2 20.57 -4.43 -10.98
N LYS A 3 21.58 -3.63 -11.33
CA LYS A 3 22.35 -2.85 -10.35
C LYS A 3 21.70 -1.49 -10.19
N PHE A 4 21.00 -1.29 -9.08
CA PHE A 4 20.37 -0.02 -8.77
C PHE A 4 21.40 1.01 -8.27
N PRO A 5 21.27 2.29 -8.66
CA PRO A 5 22.05 3.39 -8.09
C PRO A 5 21.86 3.49 -6.57
N THR A 6 22.87 4.02 -5.88
CA THR A 6 22.73 4.50 -4.49
C THR A 6 22.33 5.98 -4.48
N THR A 7 21.92 6.50 -3.33
CA THR A 7 21.67 7.95 -3.14
C THR A 7 22.85 8.81 -3.60
N LYS A 8 24.09 8.43 -3.24
CA LYS A 8 25.31 9.10 -3.73
C LYS A 8 25.40 9.14 -5.27
N ARG A 9 24.95 8.09 -5.97
CA ARG A 9 24.94 8.06 -7.44
C ARG A 9 23.83 8.94 -8.01
N VAL A 10 22.69 9.03 -7.32
CA VAL A 10 21.62 9.98 -7.65
C VAL A 10 22.14 11.42 -7.55
N ASP A 11 22.83 11.77 -6.46
CA ASP A 11 23.43 13.10 -6.28
C ASP A 11 24.43 13.45 -7.37
N LEU A 12 25.37 12.53 -7.65
CA LEU A 12 26.36 12.74 -8.71
C LEU A 12 25.70 12.98 -10.06
N TYR A 13 24.64 12.24 -10.38
CA TYR A 13 23.87 12.45 -11.60
C TYR A 13 23.17 13.82 -11.60
N LYS A 14 22.48 14.19 -10.52
CA LYS A 14 21.82 15.50 -10.36
C LYS A 14 22.80 16.65 -10.61
N THR A 15 24.02 16.56 -10.10
CA THR A 15 25.05 17.61 -10.28
C THR A 15 25.71 17.63 -11.66
N ALA A 16 25.64 16.53 -12.41
CA ALA A 16 26.36 16.35 -13.66
C ALA A 16 25.58 16.83 -14.90
N VAL A 17 24.27 17.05 -14.78
CA VAL A 17 23.40 17.44 -15.91
C VAL A 17 22.54 18.66 -15.54
N SER A 18 22.06 19.40 -16.55
CA SER A 18 21.17 20.53 -16.34
C SER A 18 19.78 20.07 -15.86
N SER A 19 19.01 20.96 -15.23
CA SER A 19 17.63 20.67 -14.82
C SER A 19 16.73 20.25 -16.00
N GLU A 20 16.93 20.86 -17.17
CA GLU A 20 16.24 20.49 -18.41
C GLU A 20 16.57 19.06 -18.82
N GLN A 21 17.85 18.68 -18.79
CA GLN A 21 18.27 17.32 -19.12
C GLN A 21 17.77 16.30 -18.09
N LEU A 22 17.74 16.64 -16.80
CA LEU A 22 17.14 15.79 -15.76
C LEU A 22 15.68 15.47 -16.07
N HIS A 23 14.90 16.50 -16.43
CA HIS A 23 13.50 16.34 -16.79
C HIS A 23 13.32 15.47 -18.04
N LEU A 24 14.05 15.78 -19.12
CA LEU A 24 13.99 15.00 -20.37
C LEU A 24 14.39 13.53 -20.18
N ASP A 25 15.44 13.28 -19.40
CA ASP A 25 15.88 11.93 -19.10
C ASP A 25 14.86 11.18 -18.24
N LEU A 26 14.25 11.84 -17.25
CA LEU A 26 13.22 11.23 -16.42
C LEU A 26 11.96 10.90 -17.21
N VAL A 27 11.46 11.80 -18.07
CA VAL A 27 10.31 11.53 -18.94
C VAL A 27 10.58 10.32 -19.83
N ALA A 28 11.73 10.28 -20.50
CA ALA A 28 12.10 9.14 -21.34
C ALA A 28 12.31 7.84 -20.54
N ALA A 29 12.74 7.92 -19.27
CA ALA A 29 12.82 6.75 -18.40
C ALA A 29 11.42 6.25 -18.00
N GLN A 30 10.47 7.16 -17.80
CA GLN A 30 9.09 6.84 -17.44
C GLN A 30 8.34 6.14 -18.58
N GLU A 31 8.61 6.47 -19.85
CA GLU A 31 8.04 5.75 -21.00
C GLU A 31 8.36 4.25 -20.96
N PHE A 32 9.59 3.87 -20.60
CA PHE A 32 9.93 2.46 -20.41
C PHE A 32 9.15 1.81 -19.27
N MET A 33 8.70 2.58 -18.27
CA MET A 33 7.91 2.05 -17.16
C MET A 33 6.44 1.85 -17.54
N PHE A 34 5.89 2.71 -18.39
CA PHE A 34 4.56 2.47 -18.96
C PHE A 34 4.54 1.17 -19.76
N ASP A 35 5.52 0.97 -20.64
CA ASP A 35 5.69 -0.29 -21.36
C ASP A 35 5.87 -1.49 -20.42
N ALA A 36 6.57 -1.30 -19.30
CA ALA A 36 6.85 -2.38 -18.35
C ALA A 36 5.60 -2.81 -17.57
N TRP A 37 4.71 -1.88 -17.21
CA TRP A 37 3.48 -2.20 -16.49
C TRP A 37 2.44 -2.91 -17.35
N GLU A 38 2.49 -2.72 -18.67
CA GLU A 38 1.57 -3.36 -19.61
C GLU A 38 2.08 -4.71 -20.15
N ASN A 39 3.22 -5.20 -19.65
CA ASN A 39 3.88 -6.38 -20.18
C ASN A 39 3.88 -7.56 -19.19
N ASP A 40 3.38 -8.71 -19.63
CA ASP A 40 3.33 -9.95 -18.83
C ASP A 40 4.65 -10.77 -18.89
N ASP A 41 5.54 -10.49 -19.85
CA ASP A 41 6.82 -11.20 -19.97
C ASP A 41 7.86 -10.61 -19.02
N LEU A 42 8.16 -11.35 -17.96
CA LEU A 42 9.12 -10.96 -16.93
C LEU A 42 10.51 -10.61 -17.49
N GLU A 43 10.99 -11.29 -18.54
CA GLU A 43 12.30 -10.98 -19.12
C GLU A 43 12.26 -9.62 -19.83
N VAL A 44 11.17 -9.32 -20.53
CA VAL A 44 10.94 -8.01 -21.18
C VAL A 44 10.82 -6.91 -20.13
N VAL A 45 10.02 -7.13 -19.08
CA VAL A 45 9.85 -6.20 -17.95
C VAL A 45 11.21 -5.86 -17.32
N LEU A 46 12.04 -6.86 -17.00
CA LEU A 46 13.36 -6.62 -16.41
C LEU A 46 14.33 -5.89 -17.36
N LYS A 47 14.19 -6.06 -18.68
CA LYS A 47 14.95 -5.27 -19.67
C LYS A 47 14.49 -3.82 -19.69
N LEU A 48 13.19 -3.56 -19.60
CA LEU A 48 12.61 -2.21 -19.58
C LEU A 48 13.00 -1.46 -18.30
N ILE A 49 12.87 -2.08 -17.12
CA ILE A 49 13.35 -1.52 -15.85
C ILE A 49 14.83 -1.15 -15.93
N ARG A 50 15.68 -2.01 -16.52
CA ARG A 50 17.10 -1.71 -16.70
C ARG A 50 17.33 -0.51 -17.64
N LYS A 51 16.52 -0.37 -18.70
CA LYS A 51 16.58 0.79 -19.60
C LYS A 51 16.18 2.08 -18.88
N ALA A 52 15.09 2.04 -18.10
CA ALA A 52 14.63 3.18 -17.29
C ALA A 52 15.73 3.67 -16.34
N ILE A 53 16.30 2.78 -15.52
CA ILE A 53 17.38 3.13 -14.57
C ILE A 53 18.65 3.63 -15.27
N LYS A 54 18.99 3.07 -16.44
CA LYS A 54 20.14 3.54 -17.22
C LYS A 54 19.89 4.94 -17.81
N LYS A 55 18.64 5.24 -18.18
CA LYS A 55 18.26 6.51 -18.77
C LYS A 55 18.18 7.61 -17.70
N SER A 56 17.56 7.31 -16.56
CA SER A 56 17.54 8.22 -15.41
C SER A 56 17.53 7.43 -14.09
N PRO A 57 18.51 7.67 -13.20
CA PRO A 57 18.47 7.15 -11.83
C PRO A 57 17.37 7.81 -10.99
N LEU A 58 16.67 8.83 -11.52
CA LEU A 58 15.54 9.47 -10.86
C LEU A 58 14.20 8.74 -11.07
N CYS A 59 14.16 7.72 -11.93
CA CYS A 59 12.95 6.97 -12.23
C CYS A 59 12.58 6.04 -11.07
N ALA A 60 11.93 6.59 -10.04
CA ALA A 60 11.56 5.88 -8.81
C ALA A 60 10.65 4.67 -9.05
N ASP A 61 9.76 4.74 -10.04
CA ASP A 61 8.88 3.63 -10.41
C ASP A 61 9.64 2.38 -10.84
N ALA A 62 10.82 2.53 -11.47
CA ALA A 62 11.65 1.39 -11.85
C ALA A 62 12.20 0.64 -10.63
N TYR A 63 12.46 1.33 -9.52
CA TYR A 63 12.88 0.71 -8.26
C TYR A 63 11.69 0.01 -7.60
N SER A 64 10.58 0.72 -7.45
CA SER A 64 9.39 0.21 -6.76
C SER A 64 8.78 -0.98 -7.46
N PHE A 65 8.63 -0.91 -8.79
CA PHE A 65 8.08 -2.03 -9.57
C PHE A 65 9.02 -3.23 -9.59
N TYR A 66 10.34 -3.03 -9.66
CA TYR A 66 11.30 -4.13 -9.50
C TYR A 66 11.14 -4.81 -8.13
N CYS A 67 11.01 -4.04 -7.06
CA CYS A 67 10.82 -4.56 -5.71
C CYS A 67 9.47 -5.28 -5.55
N GLU A 68 8.42 -4.84 -6.24
CA GLU A 68 7.11 -5.50 -6.25
C GLU A 68 7.19 -6.89 -6.90
N ILE A 69 7.79 -6.98 -8.09
CA ILE A 69 7.83 -8.24 -8.85
C ILE A 69 8.96 -9.19 -8.43
N SER A 70 9.94 -8.71 -7.64
CA SER A 70 11.03 -9.57 -7.19
C SER A 70 10.64 -10.46 -6.01
N GLN A 71 11.16 -11.68 -6.01
CA GLN A 71 11.04 -12.64 -4.91
C GLN A 71 12.10 -12.42 -3.82
N GLU A 72 12.74 -11.24 -3.79
CA GLU A 72 13.70 -10.92 -2.74
C GLU A 72 12.99 -10.77 -1.38
N PRO A 73 13.65 -11.10 -0.25
CA PRO A 73 13.11 -10.82 1.07
C PRO A 73 12.85 -9.32 1.27
N PRO A 74 11.82 -8.92 2.04
CA PRO A 74 11.47 -7.51 2.27
C PRO A 74 12.65 -6.66 2.75
N GLU A 75 13.47 -7.18 3.67
CA GLU A 75 14.64 -6.50 4.23
C GLU A 75 15.65 -6.11 3.14
N SER A 76 15.81 -6.97 2.13
CA SER A 76 16.71 -6.73 1.00
C SER A 76 16.20 -5.66 0.04
N LYS A 77 14.90 -5.32 0.09
CA LYS A 77 14.25 -4.31 -0.76
C LYS A 77 14.36 -2.90 -0.16
N ILE A 78 14.42 -2.77 1.16
CA ILE A 78 14.39 -1.49 1.90
C ILE A 78 15.39 -0.47 1.33
N GLY A 79 16.68 -0.82 1.23
CA GLY A 79 17.68 0.15 0.75
C GLY A 79 17.46 0.63 -0.69
N LYS A 80 16.86 -0.21 -1.56
CA LYS A 80 16.48 0.20 -2.92
C LYS A 80 15.28 1.14 -2.90
N LEU A 81 14.30 0.87 -2.04
CA LEU A 81 13.08 1.66 -1.89
C LEU A 81 13.35 3.00 -1.19
N GLU A 82 14.28 3.06 -0.24
CA GLU A 82 14.80 4.31 0.32
C GLU A 82 15.46 5.16 -0.78
N THR A 83 16.26 4.53 -1.64
CA THR A 83 16.85 5.23 -2.79
C THR A 83 15.79 5.67 -3.80
N ALA A 84 14.74 4.87 -4.01
CA ALA A 84 13.61 5.24 -4.87
C ALA A 84 12.87 6.48 -4.36
N LEU A 85 12.56 6.50 -3.06
CA LEU A 85 11.90 7.63 -2.43
C LEU A 85 12.77 8.90 -2.48
N TYR A 86 14.07 8.74 -2.27
CA TYR A 86 15.05 9.81 -2.42
C TYR A 86 15.15 10.33 -3.87
N ALA A 87 15.23 9.42 -4.85
CA ALA A 87 15.22 9.76 -6.26
C ALA A 87 13.96 10.56 -6.65
N ALA A 88 12.79 10.13 -6.17
CA ALA A 88 11.55 10.84 -6.40
C ALA A 88 11.51 12.23 -5.74
N SER A 89 12.05 12.39 -4.52
CA SER A 89 12.11 13.71 -3.89
C SER A 89 13.05 14.66 -4.63
N ILE A 90 14.17 14.15 -5.15
CA ILE A 90 15.07 14.92 -6.01
C ILE A 90 14.40 15.33 -7.32
N ALA A 91 13.59 14.44 -7.92
CA ALA A 91 12.84 14.73 -9.13
C ALA A 91 11.77 15.82 -8.92
N LEU A 92 11.13 15.85 -7.76
CA LEU A 92 10.12 16.87 -7.41
C LEU A 92 10.73 18.24 -7.08
N GLY A 93 11.96 18.27 -6.57
CA GLY A 93 12.65 19.54 -6.30
C GLY A 93 11.94 20.42 -5.26
N GLU A 94 12.00 21.73 -5.47
CA GLU A 94 11.45 22.74 -4.55
C GLU A 94 9.91 22.78 -4.56
N ASP A 95 9.29 22.34 -5.67
CA ASP A 95 7.84 22.35 -5.87
C ASP A 95 7.10 21.34 -4.97
N PHE A 96 7.82 20.44 -4.28
CA PHE A 96 7.23 19.41 -3.41
C PHE A 96 6.18 19.97 -2.45
N GLN A 97 6.46 21.10 -1.80
CA GLN A 97 5.57 21.69 -0.80
C GLN A 97 4.30 22.26 -1.43
N GLU A 98 4.36 22.70 -2.69
CA GLU A 98 3.20 23.25 -3.41
C GLU A 98 2.15 22.19 -3.70
N PHE A 99 2.57 20.92 -3.82
CA PHE A 99 1.68 19.80 -4.08
C PHE A 99 1.01 19.24 -2.81
N ALA A 100 1.48 19.60 -1.61
CA ALA A 100 1.07 18.98 -0.36
C ALA A 100 -0.44 19.04 -0.14
N GLY A 101 -1.04 17.89 0.23
CA GLY A 101 -2.48 17.72 0.36
C GLY A 101 -3.21 17.39 -0.95
N ARG A 102 -2.52 17.44 -2.10
CA ARG A 102 -3.08 17.17 -3.43
C ARG A 102 -2.17 16.29 -4.29
N PHE A 103 -1.25 15.54 -3.67
CA PHE A 103 -0.23 14.76 -4.37
C PHE A 103 -0.77 13.79 -5.42
N TRP A 104 -2.01 13.30 -5.32
CA TRP A 104 -2.54 12.41 -6.35
C TRP A 104 -3.02 13.12 -7.62
N GLY A 105 -3.39 14.40 -7.49
CA GLY A 105 -3.87 15.23 -8.60
C GLY A 105 -2.77 15.58 -9.61
N PHE A 106 -1.50 15.59 -9.16
CA PHE A 106 -0.33 15.83 -10.00
C PHE A 106 0.31 14.49 -10.39
N VAL A 107 0.70 14.35 -11.65
CA VAL A 107 1.25 13.09 -12.16
C VAL A 107 2.69 12.90 -11.68
N GLU A 108 3.42 14.00 -11.56
CA GLU A 108 4.82 14.14 -11.20
C GLU A 108 5.11 13.62 -9.78
N THR A 109 4.14 13.72 -8.88
CA THR A 109 4.21 13.27 -7.49
C THR A 109 3.84 11.80 -7.29
N ARG A 110 3.25 11.15 -8.29
CA ARG A 110 2.81 9.74 -8.15
C ARG A 110 3.97 8.76 -7.96
N PRO A 111 5.13 8.89 -8.65
CA PRO A 111 6.30 8.05 -8.37
C PRO A 111 6.77 8.16 -6.92
N TYR A 112 6.73 9.36 -6.33
CA TYR A 112 7.06 9.56 -4.91
C TYR A 112 6.09 8.79 -4.00
N MET A 113 4.79 8.92 -4.26
CA MET A 113 3.76 8.24 -3.46
C MET A 113 3.80 6.71 -3.61
N ARG A 114 4.10 6.18 -4.80
CA ARG A 114 4.29 4.74 -5.02
C ARG A 114 5.55 4.22 -4.33
N ALA A 115 6.67 4.95 -4.43
CA ALA A 115 7.90 4.59 -3.72
C ALA A 115 7.72 4.58 -2.20
N LYS A 116 6.96 5.55 -1.67
CA LYS A 116 6.65 5.64 -0.24
C LYS A 116 5.76 4.49 0.23
N ALA A 117 4.75 4.10 -0.57
CA ALA A 117 3.90 2.95 -0.28
C ALA A 117 4.71 1.65 -0.23
N ALA A 118 5.52 1.40 -1.27
CA ALA A 118 6.34 0.20 -1.35
C ALA A 118 7.37 0.12 -0.21
N LEU A 119 7.95 1.26 0.20
CA LEU A 119 8.84 1.33 1.36
C LEU A 119 8.09 1.02 2.66
N ALA A 120 6.91 1.59 2.86
CA ALA A 120 6.08 1.31 4.05
C ALA A 120 5.72 -0.18 4.15
N GLU A 121 5.34 -0.81 3.03
CA GLU A 121 5.03 -2.24 2.97
C GLU A 121 6.27 -3.09 3.31
N ALA A 122 7.42 -2.85 2.67
CA ALA A 122 8.64 -3.60 2.95
C ALA A 122 9.13 -3.44 4.41
N LEU A 123 8.98 -2.24 4.98
CA LEU A 123 9.26 -1.99 6.40
C LEU A 123 8.31 -2.77 7.31
N TRP A 124 7.01 -2.80 6.99
CA TRP A 124 6.03 -3.55 7.77
C TRP A 124 6.32 -5.05 7.74
N GLU A 125 6.53 -5.61 6.54
CA GLU A 125 6.80 -7.04 6.35
C GLU A 125 8.09 -7.51 7.03
N SER A 126 9.08 -6.61 7.18
CA SER A 126 10.35 -6.88 7.88
C SER A 126 10.29 -6.62 9.39
N GLY A 127 9.12 -6.28 9.94
CA GLY A 127 8.95 -6.02 11.38
C GLY A 127 9.33 -4.61 11.84
N ASN A 128 9.66 -3.70 10.91
CA ASN A 128 9.93 -2.29 11.19
C ASN A 128 8.62 -1.48 11.25
N PHE A 129 7.77 -1.82 12.22
CA PHE A 129 6.39 -1.35 12.28
C PHE A 129 6.23 0.17 12.43
N TYR A 130 6.96 0.80 13.35
CA TYR A 130 6.84 2.25 13.58
C TYR A 130 7.28 3.11 12.39
N PRO A 131 8.42 2.82 11.72
CA PRO A 131 8.77 3.46 10.45
C PRO A 131 7.71 3.28 9.36
N ALA A 132 7.17 2.07 9.17
CA ALA A 132 6.12 1.81 8.18
C ALA A 132 4.87 2.68 8.41
N MET A 133 4.44 2.78 9.67
CA MET A 133 3.31 3.63 10.07
C MET A 133 3.62 5.13 9.90
N ALA A 134 4.86 5.56 10.16
CA ALA A 134 5.27 6.94 9.96
C ALA A 134 5.15 7.34 8.48
N HIS A 135 5.62 6.50 7.56
CA HIS A 135 5.43 6.70 6.13
C HIS A 135 3.96 6.73 5.73
N SER A 136 3.15 5.81 6.25
CA SER A 136 1.72 5.72 5.96
C SER A 136 0.95 6.97 6.42
N ARG A 137 1.21 7.46 7.64
CA ARG A 137 0.61 8.72 8.14
C ARG A 137 1.02 9.93 7.30
N GLU A 138 2.28 10.01 6.89
CA GLU A 138 2.73 11.09 6.03
C GLU A 138 2.05 11.04 4.66
N MET A 139 1.85 9.85 4.09
CA MET A 139 1.08 9.69 2.85
C MET A 139 -0.35 10.23 2.98
N LEU A 140 -1.03 10.00 4.11
CA LEU A 140 -2.36 10.56 4.37
C LEU A 140 -2.34 12.08 4.49
N LYS A 141 -1.25 12.69 4.98
CA LYS A 141 -1.09 14.16 4.96
C LYS A 141 -0.87 14.69 3.54
N LEU A 142 -0.07 14.01 2.73
CA LEU A 142 0.24 14.41 1.35
C LEU A 142 -0.95 14.19 0.41
N ASN A 143 -1.78 13.17 0.69
CA ASN A 143 -2.98 12.83 -0.05
C ASN A 143 -4.13 12.43 0.91
N PRO A 144 -4.85 13.40 1.51
CA PRO A 144 -5.93 13.12 2.48
C PRO A 144 -7.10 12.34 1.89
N ASN A 145 -7.37 12.51 0.59
CA ASN A 145 -8.37 11.74 -0.14
C ASN A 145 -7.97 10.25 -0.32
N ASP A 146 -6.71 9.93 -0.05
CA ASP A 146 -6.14 8.60 0.01
C ASP A 146 -6.58 7.68 -1.14
N ASN A 147 -6.23 8.12 -2.35
CA ASN A 147 -6.49 7.38 -3.59
C ASN A 147 -5.80 6.02 -3.65
N GLN A 148 -4.78 5.79 -2.81
CA GLN A 148 -4.03 4.53 -2.76
C GLN A 148 -4.54 3.56 -1.70
N GLY A 149 -5.50 3.96 -0.86
CA GLY A 149 -6.05 3.10 0.19
C GLY A 149 -5.12 2.89 1.39
N ILE A 150 -4.17 3.79 1.63
CA ILE A 150 -3.24 3.75 2.76
C ILE A 150 -3.95 3.74 4.11
N ARG A 151 -5.12 4.39 4.23
CA ARG A 151 -5.92 4.38 5.45
C ARG A 151 -6.37 2.96 5.83
N HIS A 152 -6.62 2.10 4.85
CA HIS A 152 -7.01 0.71 5.08
C HIS A 152 -5.84 -0.12 5.62
N LEU A 153 -4.64 0.09 5.09
CA LEU A 153 -3.41 -0.52 5.60
C LEU A 153 -3.07 0.00 7.00
N LEU A 154 -3.17 1.31 7.22
CA LEU A 154 -2.88 1.92 8.52
C LEU A 154 -3.86 1.46 9.61
N ALA A 155 -5.15 1.30 9.28
CA ALA A 155 -6.14 0.72 10.18
C ALA A 155 -5.77 -0.72 10.59
N ASN A 156 -5.30 -1.52 9.63
CA ASN A 156 -4.78 -2.85 9.92
C ASN A 156 -3.56 -2.80 10.86
N TYR A 157 -2.63 -1.88 10.62
CA TYR A 157 -1.44 -1.73 11.45
C TYR A 157 -1.80 -1.42 12.90
N TYR A 158 -2.75 -0.51 13.12
CA TYR A 158 -3.26 -0.20 14.44
C TYR A 158 -3.99 -1.38 15.09
N LEU A 159 -4.78 -2.15 14.34
CA LEU A 159 -5.39 -3.38 14.84
C LEU A 159 -4.36 -4.45 15.25
N GLU A 160 -3.29 -4.61 14.46
CA GLU A 160 -2.27 -5.63 14.70
C GLU A 160 -1.40 -5.31 15.92
N LEU A 161 -1.16 -4.03 16.18
CA LEU A 161 -0.38 -3.52 17.32
C LEU A 161 -1.23 -3.09 18.53
N GLU A 162 -2.54 -3.31 18.48
CA GLU A 162 -3.49 -2.96 19.55
C GLU A 162 -3.50 -1.46 19.91
N MET A 163 -3.22 -0.60 18.94
CA MET A 163 -3.25 0.86 19.08
C MET A 163 -4.67 1.39 18.89
N VAL A 164 -5.52 1.13 19.88
CA VAL A 164 -6.98 1.40 19.82
C VAL A 164 -7.30 2.89 19.65
N ASP A 165 -6.60 3.77 20.37
CA ASP A 165 -6.88 5.21 20.33
C ASP A 165 -6.58 5.80 18.96
N ASP A 166 -5.41 5.47 18.38
CA ASP A 166 -5.05 5.87 17.02
C ASP A 166 -6.01 5.30 15.97
N LEU A 167 -6.47 4.06 16.15
CA LEU A 167 -7.45 3.45 15.26
C LEU A 167 -8.79 4.19 15.31
N ALA A 168 -9.26 4.56 16.49
CA ALA A 168 -10.51 5.31 16.65
C ALA A 168 -10.43 6.66 15.93
N LEU A 169 -9.34 7.41 16.13
CA LEU A 169 -9.10 8.68 15.43
C LEU A 169 -9.11 8.50 13.90
N LEU A 170 -8.43 7.46 13.39
CA LEU A 170 -8.43 7.18 11.95
C LEU A 170 -9.82 6.84 11.40
N LEU A 171 -10.65 6.11 12.15
CA LEU A 171 -12.01 5.79 11.75
C LEU A 171 -12.92 7.02 11.74
N ASP A 172 -12.69 7.97 12.66
CA ASP A 172 -13.40 9.24 12.77
C ASP A 172 -13.00 10.25 11.69
N ASP A 173 -11.74 10.22 11.22
CA ASP A 173 -11.26 11.03 10.10
C ASP A 173 -11.91 10.63 8.76
N TYR A 174 -12.41 9.38 8.66
CA TYR A 174 -13.04 8.83 7.46
C TYR A 174 -14.41 8.19 7.77
N PRO A 175 -15.39 8.98 8.26
CA PRO A 175 -16.68 8.45 8.71
C PRO A 175 -17.54 7.95 7.55
N GLY A 176 -17.32 8.48 6.34
CA GLY A 176 -18.00 8.08 5.10
C GLY A 176 -17.40 6.85 4.42
N ASP A 177 -16.28 6.29 4.90
CA ASP A 177 -15.72 5.08 4.31
C ASP A 177 -16.48 3.84 4.81
N MET A 178 -17.40 3.39 3.96
CA MET A 178 -18.26 2.22 4.18
C MET A 178 -17.73 0.95 3.49
N ARG A 179 -16.48 0.96 3.02
CA ARG A 179 -15.88 -0.22 2.37
C ARG A 179 -15.62 -1.33 3.38
N SER A 180 -15.48 -2.55 2.86
CA SER A 180 -15.34 -3.76 3.69
C SER A 180 -14.17 -3.69 4.67
N PHE A 181 -13.03 -3.10 4.29
CA PHE A 181 -11.90 -2.91 5.19
C PHE A 181 -12.27 -2.21 6.50
N PHE A 182 -12.93 -1.06 6.40
CA PHE A 182 -13.28 -0.26 7.56
C PHE A 182 -14.45 -0.87 8.33
N GLN A 183 -15.45 -1.43 7.63
CA GLN A 183 -16.56 -2.08 8.31
C GLN A 183 -16.13 -3.30 9.13
N TYR A 184 -15.29 -4.17 8.56
CA TYR A 184 -14.76 -5.30 9.31
C TYR A 184 -13.76 -4.89 10.39
N THR A 185 -13.02 -3.80 10.20
CA THR A 185 -12.18 -3.21 11.27
C THR A 185 -13.02 -2.74 12.44
N ARG A 186 -14.12 -2.01 12.18
CA ARG A 186 -15.09 -1.59 13.20
C ARG A 186 -15.72 -2.79 13.91
N ALA A 187 -16.11 -3.81 13.18
CA ALA A 187 -16.67 -5.04 13.75
C ALA A 187 -15.69 -5.75 14.70
N LEU A 188 -14.43 -5.93 14.27
CA LEU A 188 -13.42 -6.56 15.12
C LEU A 188 -13.11 -5.72 16.37
N LEU A 189 -13.04 -4.39 16.22
CA LEU A 189 -12.82 -3.49 17.36
C LEU A 189 -13.98 -3.56 18.36
N ALA A 190 -15.23 -3.50 17.87
CA ALA A 190 -16.42 -3.60 18.69
C ALA A 190 -16.50 -4.93 19.44
N TYR A 191 -16.14 -6.04 18.77
CA TYR A 191 -16.06 -7.36 19.40
C TYR A 191 -15.01 -7.39 20.51
N ARG A 192 -13.79 -6.89 20.26
CA ARG A 192 -12.71 -6.81 21.26
C ARG A 192 -13.12 -6.02 22.50
N GLN A 193 -13.92 -4.98 22.31
CA GLN A 193 -14.41 -4.11 23.39
C GLN A 193 -15.70 -4.62 24.06
N SER A 194 -16.25 -5.76 23.60
CA SER A 194 -17.55 -6.26 24.06
C SER A 194 -18.65 -5.20 23.98
N SER A 195 -18.65 -4.41 22.90
CA SER A 195 -19.67 -3.40 22.65
C SER A 195 -21.06 -4.06 22.56
N PRO A 196 -22.12 -3.47 23.17
CA PRO A 196 -23.48 -3.99 23.06
C PRO A 196 -23.97 -4.04 21.61
N ASP A 197 -23.45 -3.18 20.74
CA ASP A 197 -23.86 -3.07 19.34
C ASP A 197 -22.98 -3.91 18.39
N ALA A 198 -22.08 -4.75 18.91
CA ALA A 198 -21.10 -5.48 18.11
C ALA A 198 -21.75 -6.35 17.02
N ASP A 199 -22.85 -7.04 17.32
CA ASP A 199 -23.56 -7.89 16.35
C ASP A 199 -24.21 -7.06 15.22
N ASP A 200 -24.68 -5.85 15.50
CA ASP A 200 -25.25 -4.97 14.48
C ASP A 200 -24.17 -4.37 13.58
N ILE A 201 -23.02 -4.01 14.16
CA ILE A 201 -21.83 -3.59 13.39
C ILE A 201 -21.33 -4.76 12.53
N ALA A 202 -21.35 -5.99 13.05
CA ALA A 202 -20.98 -7.19 12.29
C ALA A 202 -21.88 -7.40 11.07
N LYS A 203 -23.20 -7.22 11.21
CA LYS A 203 -24.14 -7.30 10.08
C LYS A 203 -23.82 -6.27 9.01
N ALA A 204 -23.54 -5.02 9.40
CA ALA A 204 -23.13 -3.98 8.45
C ALA A 204 -21.82 -4.35 7.72
N ALA A 205 -20.86 -4.95 8.42
CA ALA A 205 -19.65 -5.48 7.80
C ALA A 205 -19.93 -6.60 6.80
N ILE A 206 -20.74 -7.59 7.18
CA ILE A 206 -21.15 -8.69 6.30
C ILE A 206 -21.84 -8.17 5.03
N ASP A 207 -22.63 -7.10 5.16
CA ASP A 207 -23.35 -6.50 4.03
C ASP A 207 -22.44 -5.77 3.05
N SER A 208 -21.33 -5.23 3.55
CA SER A 208 -20.31 -4.63 2.70
C SER A 208 -19.57 -5.68 1.85
N ASN A 209 -19.36 -6.90 2.36
CA ASN A 209 -18.78 -8.01 1.60
C ASN A 209 -19.02 -9.38 2.26
N ARG A 210 -20.03 -10.10 1.77
CA ARG A 210 -20.46 -11.41 2.32
C ARG A 210 -19.44 -12.55 2.19
N HIS A 211 -18.38 -12.38 1.40
CA HIS A 211 -17.40 -13.44 1.15
C HIS A 211 -16.35 -13.53 2.27
N ILE A 212 -16.11 -12.43 2.98
CA ILE A 212 -15.04 -12.32 3.98
C ILE A 212 -15.18 -13.35 5.13
N PRO A 213 -16.35 -13.59 5.75
CA PRO A 213 -16.44 -14.51 6.89
C PRO A 213 -16.05 -15.95 6.49
N GLY A 214 -16.49 -16.39 5.31
CA GLY A 214 -16.13 -17.72 4.77
C GLY A 214 -14.67 -17.84 4.33
N LEU A 215 -13.97 -16.73 4.07
CA LEU A 215 -12.53 -16.74 3.84
C LEU A 215 -11.73 -16.69 5.15
N LEU A 216 -12.18 -15.90 6.13
CA LEU A 216 -11.58 -15.83 7.47
C LEU A 216 -11.60 -17.19 8.17
N SER A 217 -12.69 -17.95 8.04
CA SER A 217 -12.83 -19.29 8.64
C SER A 217 -11.77 -20.30 8.17
N LYS A 218 -11.09 -20.03 7.05
CA LYS A 218 -9.99 -20.88 6.55
C LYS A 218 -8.67 -20.64 7.30
N CYS A 219 -8.58 -19.59 8.11
CA CYS A 219 -7.40 -19.24 8.93
C CYS A 219 -6.08 -19.23 8.14
N ARG A 220 -6.12 -18.86 6.85
CA ARG A 220 -4.94 -18.81 5.98
C ARG A 220 -5.05 -17.72 4.92
N LEU A 221 -3.90 -17.29 4.42
CA LEU A 221 -3.81 -16.43 3.24
C LEU A 221 -4.44 -17.13 2.02
N GLN A 222 -5.05 -16.34 1.16
CA GLN A 222 -5.68 -16.77 -0.09
C GLN A 222 -4.77 -16.44 -1.28
N ILE A 223 -4.93 -17.21 -2.36
CA ILE A 223 -4.26 -16.94 -3.63
C ILE A 223 -4.75 -15.56 -4.13
N LYS A 224 -3.81 -14.66 -4.45
CA LYS A 224 -4.13 -13.32 -4.95
C LYS A 224 -4.92 -13.41 -6.27
N SER A 225 -5.87 -12.51 -6.45
CA SER A 225 -6.51 -12.32 -7.77
C SER A 225 -5.52 -11.65 -8.70
N ASN A 226 -5.43 -12.10 -9.94
CA ASN A 226 -4.58 -11.52 -10.99
C ASN A 226 -5.33 -10.50 -11.85
N SER A 227 -6.51 -10.04 -11.44
CA SER A 227 -7.35 -9.14 -12.24
C SER A 227 -6.79 -7.71 -12.34
N GLY A 228 -5.84 -7.30 -11.48
CA GLY A 228 -5.34 -5.92 -11.40
C GLY A 228 -6.35 -4.90 -10.86
N TYR A 229 -7.63 -5.26 -10.84
CA TYR A 229 -8.74 -4.48 -10.30
C TYR A 229 -9.35 -5.18 -9.10
N ILE A 230 -9.86 -4.38 -8.15
CA ILE A 230 -10.64 -4.82 -7.00
C ILE A 230 -12.11 -4.42 -7.22
N THR A 231 -12.99 -5.41 -7.24
CA THR A 231 -14.43 -5.25 -7.36
C THR A 231 -15.03 -4.95 -5.99
N LEU A 232 -15.73 -3.82 -5.85
CA LEU A 232 -16.38 -3.45 -4.60
C LEU A 232 -17.37 -4.52 -4.15
N GLY A 233 -17.21 -5.06 -2.93
CA GLY A 233 -18.03 -6.15 -2.40
C GLY A 233 -17.78 -7.52 -3.06
N GLY A 234 -16.81 -7.62 -3.97
CA GLY A 234 -16.47 -8.83 -4.71
C GLY A 234 -15.56 -9.79 -3.94
N MET A 235 -15.36 -10.97 -4.53
CA MET A 235 -14.48 -12.02 -3.98
C MET A 235 -13.00 -11.59 -3.96
N ASP A 236 -12.56 -10.81 -4.96
CA ASP A 236 -11.23 -10.23 -5.08
C ASP A 236 -10.94 -9.22 -3.94
N GLU A 237 -11.90 -8.36 -3.61
CA GLU A 237 -11.82 -7.48 -2.43
C GLU A 237 -11.74 -8.29 -1.13
N ALA A 238 -12.52 -9.36 -1.02
CA ALA A 238 -12.51 -10.22 0.16
C ALA A 238 -11.16 -10.94 0.35
N ILE A 239 -10.56 -11.43 -0.75
CA ILE A 239 -9.22 -12.01 -0.77
C ILE A 239 -8.19 -10.96 -0.34
N TYR A 240 -8.27 -9.75 -0.90
CA TYR A 240 -7.38 -8.65 -0.55
C TYR A 240 -7.50 -8.31 0.94
N TYR A 241 -8.72 -8.19 1.48
CA TYR A 241 -8.97 -7.97 2.90
C TYR A 241 -8.33 -9.03 3.78
N VAL A 242 -8.62 -10.32 3.54
CA VAL A 242 -8.10 -11.42 4.36
C VAL A 242 -6.58 -11.46 4.31
N ASN A 243 -5.97 -11.27 3.14
CA ASN A 243 -4.51 -11.32 3.01
C ASN A 243 -3.78 -10.25 3.83
N HIS A 244 -4.42 -9.10 4.07
CA HIS A 244 -3.84 -8.03 4.87
C HIS A 244 -4.31 -8.06 6.34
N ASN A 245 -5.50 -8.61 6.64
CA ASN A 245 -6.13 -8.46 7.95
C ASN A 245 -6.26 -9.73 8.80
N ILE A 246 -5.91 -10.91 8.28
CA ILE A 246 -6.20 -12.16 8.98
C ILE A 246 -5.55 -12.28 10.38
N LYS A 247 -4.37 -11.66 10.58
CA LYS A 247 -3.62 -11.78 11.84
C LYS A 247 -4.39 -11.21 13.04
N PRO A 248 -4.91 -9.96 13.03
CA PRO A 248 -5.80 -9.46 14.07
C PRO A 248 -6.97 -10.39 14.41
N TRP A 249 -7.61 -11.00 13.41
CA TRP A 249 -8.74 -11.92 13.62
C TRP A 249 -8.30 -13.20 14.33
N ILE A 250 -7.22 -13.83 13.86
CA ILE A 250 -6.69 -15.07 14.48
C ILE A 250 -6.27 -14.83 15.93
N ARG A 251 -5.65 -13.68 16.22
CA ARG A 251 -5.21 -13.33 17.59
C ARG A 251 -6.38 -13.02 18.53
N THR A 252 -7.55 -12.70 18.00
CA THR A 252 -8.73 -12.36 18.81
C THR A 252 -9.58 -13.59 19.04
N SER A 253 -9.53 -14.16 20.25
CA SER A 253 -10.25 -15.39 20.60
C SER A 253 -11.75 -15.31 20.30
N GLY A 254 -12.25 -16.29 19.55
CA GLY A 254 -13.67 -16.40 19.19
C GLY A 254 -14.15 -15.45 18.09
N ALA A 255 -13.36 -14.46 17.66
CA ALA A 255 -13.82 -13.45 16.70
C ALA A 255 -14.19 -14.04 15.33
N ILE A 256 -13.44 -15.05 14.86
CA ILE A 256 -13.73 -15.71 13.58
C ILE A 256 -15.04 -16.52 13.66
N ASP A 257 -15.22 -17.32 14.71
CA ASP A 257 -16.47 -18.08 14.89
C ASP A 257 -17.67 -17.14 15.05
N TRP A 258 -17.48 -16.04 15.79
CA TRP A 258 -18.50 -15.00 15.99
C TRP A 258 -18.95 -14.35 14.67
N ILE A 259 -18.02 -13.90 13.82
CA ILE A 259 -18.38 -13.25 12.55
C ILE A 259 -18.98 -14.25 11.54
N VAL A 260 -18.55 -15.52 11.58
CA VAL A 260 -19.12 -16.59 10.77
C VAL A 260 -20.56 -16.90 11.20
N ASN A 261 -20.81 -17.02 12.51
CA ASN A 261 -22.15 -17.26 13.04
C ASN A 261 -23.12 -16.11 12.69
N ASN A 262 -22.67 -14.86 12.82
CA ASN A 262 -23.42 -13.68 12.38
C ASN A 262 -23.72 -13.69 10.87
N SER A 263 -22.84 -14.27 10.05
CA SER A 263 -23.08 -14.40 8.61
C SER A 263 -24.07 -15.51 8.26
N LEU A 264 -24.16 -16.57 9.08
CA LEU A 264 -25.08 -17.69 8.87
C LEU A 264 -26.50 -17.36 9.35
N SER A 265 -26.65 -16.58 10.42
CA SER A 265 -27.95 -16.15 10.94
C SER A 265 -28.70 -15.17 10.03
N LYS A 266 -28.05 -14.69 8.95
CA LYS A 266 -28.65 -13.82 7.93
C LYS A 266 -29.23 -14.59 6.72
N ILE A 267 -28.92 -15.88 6.58
CA ILE A 267 -29.43 -16.76 5.52
C ILE A 267 -30.75 -17.38 5.99
#